data_AF-A0AAD8XVI4-F1
#
_entry.id   AF-A0AAD8XVI4-F1
#
_cell.length_a   1.000
_cell.length_b   1.000
_cell.length_c   1.000
_cell.angle_alpha   90.00
_cell.angle_beta   90.00
_cell.angle_gamma   90.00
#
_symmetry.space_group_name_H-M   'P 1'
#
loop_
_entity.id
_entity.type
_entity.pdbx_description
1 polymer ?
#
loop_
_entity_poly.entity_id
_entity_poly.type
_entity_poly.pdbx_seq_one_letter_code
_entity_poly.pdbx_strand_id
1 'polypeptide(L)'
;MAAGESTPLLGSSSPPQSQDDETSPLLAAASAPPPVDAPPPVPEEESPLKDSNNGKLSWLNPKKQNNSPTTSIETAGGDTSESQLSLPQSKKQQRRSGTKKKRGGDALSNNSTSSTSKRSLKNKEDKTKKKKKQSSDGPQKTVPHFLFDIVRYLAIFASGAMLFMQILPIVVLDKDEITGLQYFVRVYLIIFCASFILLESRIPLLRRPAHDNWILRGFMYTFIGIIGMEQDVAIKVEDIASGTANILGPDYGTLFASLSIAITTWIMVGVGVLYMILGTMCLQKWYERLEKEYQDKVGEWKRKKKREKEIQKEKEEYVKYEKDRREGRGEWYDDLETGK
;
A
#
# COMPACT_ATOMS: atom_id res chain seq x y z
N MET A 1 14.13 -68.02 -41.76
CA MET A 1 12.67 -67.80 -41.62
C MET A 1 12.52 -66.42 -40.97
N ALA A 2 12.53 -65.28 -41.67
CA ALA A 2 11.84 -64.84 -42.90
C ALA A 2 10.33 -64.62 -42.72
N ALA A 3 9.98 -63.42 -42.25
CA ALA A 3 8.82 -62.58 -42.60
C ALA A 3 9.01 -61.27 -41.80
N GLY A 4 9.07 -60.05 -42.33
CA GLY A 4 8.67 -59.55 -43.63
C GLY A 4 7.45 -58.66 -43.48
N GLU A 5 7.59 -57.42 -43.01
CA GLU A 5 6.55 -56.39 -43.15
C GLU A 5 7.16 -55.05 -43.55
N SER A 6 6.83 -54.70 -44.80
CA SER A 6 7.20 -53.50 -45.54
C SER A 6 6.17 -52.40 -45.24
N THR A 7 6.63 -51.20 -44.88
CA THR A 7 5.75 -50.01 -44.80
C THR A 7 6.02 -49.12 -46.03
N PRO A 8 4.99 -48.64 -46.74
CA PRO A 8 5.17 -47.97 -48.02
C PRO A 8 5.57 -46.49 -47.87
N LEU A 9 6.62 -46.11 -48.60
CA LEU A 9 6.86 -44.77 -49.12
C LEU A 9 5.81 -44.45 -50.18
N LEU A 10 5.15 -43.28 -50.09
CA LEU A 10 4.77 -42.39 -51.19
C LEU A 10 3.85 -41.28 -50.69
N GLY A 11 4.19 -40.03 -51.02
CA GLY A 11 3.32 -38.88 -50.77
C GLY A 11 3.99 -37.51 -50.92
N SER A 12 4.91 -37.36 -51.87
CA SER A 12 5.39 -36.04 -52.31
C SER A 12 4.25 -35.30 -53.01
N SER A 13 3.66 -34.31 -52.35
CA SER A 13 2.76 -33.34 -52.96
C SER A 13 3.44 -31.98 -52.98
N SER A 14 3.92 -31.62 -54.16
CA SER A 14 4.40 -30.28 -54.49
C SER A 14 3.21 -29.31 -54.50
N PRO A 15 3.29 -28.15 -53.84
CA PRO A 15 2.38 -27.06 -54.12
C PRO A 15 2.77 -26.38 -55.44
N PRO A 16 1.79 -25.87 -56.21
CA PRO A 16 2.01 -25.24 -57.50
C PRO A 16 2.75 -23.90 -57.34
N GLN A 17 3.78 -23.71 -58.16
CA GLN A 17 4.34 -22.39 -58.48
C GLN A 17 3.24 -21.52 -59.10
N SER A 18 2.71 -20.57 -58.33
CA SER A 18 2.12 -19.36 -58.88
C SER A 18 3.26 -18.37 -59.16
N GLN A 19 3.71 -18.38 -60.42
CA GLN A 19 4.37 -17.24 -61.04
C GLN A 19 3.34 -16.12 -61.16
N ASP A 20 3.45 -15.10 -60.31
CA ASP A 20 2.81 -13.81 -60.52
C ASP A 20 3.87 -12.72 -60.31
N ASP A 21 4.38 -12.22 -61.43
CA ASP A 21 4.80 -10.85 -61.71
C ASP A 21 5.53 -10.07 -60.60
N GLU A 22 6.84 -10.32 -60.55
CA GLU A 22 7.83 -9.42 -59.96
C GLU A 22 7.99 -8.17 -60.86
N THR A 23 7.06 -7.21 -60.72
CA THR A 23 7.31 -5.83 -61.16
C THR A 23 8.17 -5.15 -60.10
N SER A 24 9.48 -5.20 -60.27
CA SER A 24 10.44 -4.51 -59.42
C SER A 24 10.14 -3.01 -59.38
N PRO A 25 9.86 -2.38 -58.22
CA PRO A 25 10.10 -0.97 -58.09
C PRO A 25 11.62 -0.81 -57.99
N LEU A 26 12.20 -0.25 -59.04
CA LEU A 26 13.48 0.45 -59.02
C LEU A 26 13.56 1.28 -57.74
N LEU A 27 14.22 0.74 -56.72
CA LEU A 27 14.72 1.51 -55.60
C LEU A 27 15.81 2.40 -56.18
N ALA A 28 15.40 3.61 -56.58
CA ALA A 28 16.28 4.72 -56.80
C ALA A 28 17.16 4.83 -55.55
N ALA A 29 18.45 4.56 -55.73
CA ALA A 29 19.47 4.92 -54.77
C ALA A 29 19.35 6.45 -54.55
N ALA A 30 18.66 6.83 -53.48
CA ALA A 30 18.66 8.19 -52.98
C ALA A 30 20.09 8.47 -52.51
N SER A 31 20.88 9.04 -53.43
CA SER A 31 22.16 9.64 -53.13
C SER A 31 21.94 10.62 -51.98
N ALA A 32 22.63 10.39 -50.86
CA ALA A 32 22.55 11.27 -49.69
C ALA A 32 22.86 12.72 -50.14
N PRO A 33 22.06 13.71 -49.71
CA PRO A 33 22.39 15.10 -49.99
C PRO A 33 23.76 15.43 -49.42
N PRO A 34 24.59 16.23 -50.12
CA PRO A 34 25.88 16.66 -49.59
C PRO A 34 25.70 17.36 -48.24
N PRO A 35 26.69 17.28 -47.34
CA PRO A 35 26.62 17.89 -46.02
C PRO A 35 26.34 19.38 -46.17
N VAL A 36 25.23 19.83 -45.58
CA VAL A 36 24.91 21.25 -45.46
C VAL A 36 26.01 21.87 -44.60
N ASP A 37 26.68 22.88 -45.14
CA ASP A 37 27.74 23.63 -44.47
C ASP A 37 27.33 24.02 -43.05
N ALA A 38 28.27 23.85 -42.13
CA ALA A 38 28.10 24.17 -40.72
C ALA A 38 27.60 25.62 -40.57
N PRO A 39 26.56 25.87 -39.74
CA PRO A 39 26.08 27.21 -39.50
C PRO A 39 27.20 28.07 -38.90
N PRO A 40 27.27 29.37 -39.26
CA PRO A 40 28.28 30.28 -38.74
C PRO A 40 28.22 30.37 -37.21
N PRO A 41 29.37 30.59 -36.54
CA PRO A 41 29.44 30.68 -35.09
C PRO A 41 28.53 31.80 -34.58
N VAL A 42 27.71 31.46 -33.58
CA VAL A 42 26.87 32.40 -32.83
C VAL A 42 27.79 33.43 -32.16
N PRO A 43 27.52 34.74 -32.27
CA PRO A 43 28.31 35.76 -31.60
C PRO A 43 28.25 35.57 -30.08
N GLU A 44 29.41 35.61 -29.43
CA GLU A 44 29.52 35.67 -27.97
C GLU A 44 28.85 36.95 -27.47
N GLU A 45 27.67 36.81 -26.85
CA GLU A 45 26.99 37.92 -26.20
C GLU A 45 27.54 38.05 -24.77
N GLU A 46 28.32 39.12 -24.58
CA GLU A 46 28.84 39.57 -23.29
C GLU A 46 27.72 39.69 -22.24
N SER A 47 27.94 39.01 -21.13
CA SER A 47 27.25 39.23 -19.86
C SER A 47 27.37 40.69 -19.40
N PRO A 48 26.31 41.25 -18.79
CA PRO A 48 26.51 42.19 -17.71
C PRO A 48 25.98 41.62 -16.39
N LEU A 49 26.89 41.61 -15.40
CA LEU A 49 26.54 41.68 -14.00
C LEU A 49 25.46 42.74 -13.79
N LYS A 50 24.41 42.41 -13.01
CA LYS A 50 23.76 43.44 -12.22
C LYS A 50 23.20 42.92 -10.91
N ASP A 51 23.61 43.66 -9.89
CA ASP A 51 23.37 43.54 -8.48
C ASP A 51 21.90 43.48 -8.05
N SER A 52 21.70 42.79 -6.92
CA SER A 52 20.95 43.26 -5.75
C SER A 52 19.56 43.83 -5.99
N ASN A 53 18.52 43.09 -5.58
CA ASN A 53 17.48 43.74 -4.77
C ASN A 53 16.68 42.79 -3.88
N ASN A 54 16.58 43.20 -2.62
CA ASN A 54 15.75 42.62 -1.57
C ASN A 54 14.26 42.78 -1.91
N GLY A 55 13.62 41.68 -2.31
CA GLY A 55 12.18 41.60 -2.57
C GLY A 55 11.44 40.89 -1.44
N LYS A 56 11.18 41.62 -0.36
CA LYS A 56 10.27 41.26 0.73
C LYS A 56 8.85 41.07 0.20
N LEU A 57 8.42 39.83 -0.05
CA LEU A 57 7.00 39.49 -0.24
C LEU A 57 6.47 38.73 0.98
N SER A 58 5.91 39.50 1.90
CA SER A 58 4.80 39.08 2.75
C SER A 58 3.54 38.82 1.90
N TRP A 59 2.52 38.22 2.52
CA TRP A 59 1.17 37.92 2.00
C TRP A 59 0.96 36.45 1.56
N LEU A 60 0.59 35.58 2.52
CA LEU A 60 -0.82 35.24 2.77
C LEU A 60 -0.97 34.25 3.94
N ASN A 61 -1.78 34.69 4.92
CA ASN A 61 -2.28 33.97 6.09
C ASN A 61 -3.09 32.72 5.70
N PRO A 62 -2.97 31.63 6.49
CA PRO A 62 -4.16 30.90 6.92
C PRO A 62 -4.24 30.78 8.46
N LYS A 63 -5.14 31.58 9.02
CA LYS A 63 -6.22 31.17 9.93
C LYS A 63 -5.91 30.05 10.95
N LYS A 64 -5.64 30.49 12.19
CA LYS A 64 -5.94 29.84 13.49
C LYS A 64 -6.18 28.32 13.44
N GLN A 65 -5.17 27.55 13.87
CA GLN A 65 -5.38 26.24 14.48
C GLN A 65 -4.77 26.19 15.88
N ASN A 66 -5.49 25.47 16.73
CA ASN A 66 -5.45 25.51 18.18
C ASN A 66 -4.14 24.96 18.76
N ASN A 67 -3.77 25.58 19.88
CA ASN A 67 -2.81 25.17 20.90
C ASN A 67 -2.63 23.64 20.99
N SER A 68 -1.40 23.21 20.76
CA SER A 68 -0.84 21.94 21.25
C SER A 68 0.40 22.31 22.08
N PRO A 69 0.58 21.76 23.30
CA PRO A 69 1.73 22.08 24.12
C PRO A 69 2.99 21.41 23.55
N THR A 70 3.99 22.23 23.26
CA THR A 70 5.35 21.84 22.91
C THR A 70 6.05 21.29 24.15
N THR A 71 6.44 20.02 24.11
CA THR A 71 7.35 19.41 25.09
C THR A 71 8.77 19.87 24.76
N SER A 72 9.28 20.86 25.49
CA SER A 72 10.69 21.23 25.50
C SER A 72 11.48 20.20 26.33
N ILE A 73 12.44 19.56 25.68
CA ILE A 73 13.53 18.81 26.34
C ILE A 73 14.59 19.84 26.69
N GLU A 74 14.71 20.18 27.98
CA GLU A 74 15.91 20.81 28.55
C GLU A 74 16.68 19.74 29.32
N THR A 75 17.96 19.60 29.00
CA THR A 75 18.93 18.86 29.81
C THR A 75 19.94 19.84 30.37
N ALA A 76 19.98 19.88 31.70
CA ALA A 76 21.10 20.19 32.60
C ALA A 76 21.80 21.55 32.51
N GLY A 77 21.66 22.33 33.59
CA GLY A 77 22.63 23.36 33.96
C GLY A 77 22.19 24.25 35.13
N GLY A 78 22.61 23.90 36.35
CA GLY A 78 23.12 24.84 37.35
C GLY A 78 22.16 25.76 38.12
N ASP A 79 22.05 25.46 39.41
CA ASP A 79 22.25 26.40 40.53
C ASP A 79 21.16 27.41 40.98
N THR A 80 20.80 27.21 42.26
CA THR A 80 20.53 28.20 43.32
C THR A 80 19.30 29.10 43.19
N SER A 81 18.26 28.83 44.00
CA SER A 81 17.89 29.66 45.16
C SER A 81 16.46 29.39 45.62
N GLU A 82 16.31 29.35 46.95
CA GLU A 82 15.05 29.30 47.68
C GLU A 82 14.08 30.40 47.25
N SER A 83 12.80 30.07 47.07
CA SER A 83 11.66 30.96 47.33
C SER A 83 10.33 30.20 47.35
N GLN A 84 9.83 30.03 48.57
CA GLN A 84 8.45 30.21 49.04
C GLN A 84 7.24 29.80 48.17
N LEU A 85 6.42 28.94 48.80
CA LEU A 85 4.95 28.97 48.87
C LEU A 85 4.17 29.52 47.66
N SER A 86 3.45 28.63 46.97
CA SER A 86 2.00 28.80 46.77
C SER A 86 1.36 27.54 46.18
N LEU A 87 0.44 26.95 46.96
CA LEU A 87 -0.53 25.95 46.48
C LEU A 87 -1.51 26.61 45.51
N PRO A 88 -1.80 26.02 44.33
CA PRO A 88 -3.05 26.25 43.65
C PRO A 88 -4.07 25.18 44.05
N GLN A 89 -4.95 25.53 44.99
CA GLN A 89 -6.26 24.90 45.16
C GLN A 89 -7.06 25.07 43.86
N SER A 90 -7.10 24.06 43.00
CA SER A 90 -8.06 24.03 41.89
C SER A 90 -9.34 23.30 42.32
N LYS A 91 -10.41 24.09 42.31
CA LYS A 91 -11.74 23.80 42.81
C LYS A 91 -12.42 22.68 42.01
N LYS A 92 -13.05 21.78 42.77
CA LYS A 92 -14.35 21.14 42.50
C LYS A 92 -15.18 21.92 41.45
N GLN A 93 -15.54 21.25 40.35
CA GLN A 93 -16.84 21.48 39.74
C GLN A 93 -17.46 20.17 39.24
N GLN A 94 -18.03 19.48 40.21
CA GLN A 94 -18.93 18.36 40.12
C GLN A 94 -20.23 18.80 39.44
N ARG A 95 -20.36 18.60 38.12
CA ARG A 95 -21.67 18.68 37.43
C ARG A 95 -22.25 17.28 37.25
N ARG A 96 -22.93 16.81 38.30
CA ARG A 96 -23.94 15.75 38.23
C ARG A 96 -25.19 16.32 37.57
N SER A 97 -25.43 16.01 36.29
CA SER A 97 -26.76 16.19 35.69
C SER A 97 -27.59 14.93 35.95
N GLY A 98 -28.52 15.05 36.89
CA GLY A 98 -29.47 13.99 37.22
C GLY A 98 -30.56 13.84 36.16
N THR A 99 -30.66 12.65 35.57
CA THR A 99 -31.86 12.20 34.86
C THR A 99 -32.83 11.57 35.86
N LYS A 100 -33.72 12.42 36.35
CA LYS A 100 -34.91 12.10 37.15
C LYS A 100 -35.94 11.42 36.22
N LYS A 101 -36.08 10.10 36.26
CA LYS A 101 -37.20 9.39 35.59
C LYS A 101 -38.04 8.59 36.59
N LYS A 102 -38.98 9.33 37.17
CA LYS A 102 -40.38 8.98 37.48
C LYS A 102 -40.67 7.49 37.76
N ARG A 103 -40.72 7.17 39.05
CA ARG A 103 -41.57 6.10 39.63
C ARG A 103 -43.02 6.61 39.73
N GLY A 104 -43.96 5.69 39.57
CA GLY A 104 -45.41 5.86 39.68
C GLY A 104 -46.05 5.01 38.59
N GLY A 105 -46.94 4.08 38.85
CA GLY A 105 -47.65 3.67 40.06
C GLY A 105 -48.50 2.46 39.71
N ASP A 106 -49.02 1.81 40.73
CA ASP A 106 -49.60 0.47 40.76
C ASP A 106 -50.92 0.31 39.98
N ALA A 107 -51.18 -0.91 39.50
CA ALA A 107 -52.53 -1.43 39.35
C ALA A 107 -52.53 -2.97 39.44
N LEU A 108 -53.13 -3.47 40.53
CA LEU A 108 -53.52 -4.85 40.75
C LEU A 108 -54.42 -5.36 39.62
N SER A 109 -54.26 -6.63 39.25
CA SER A 109 -55.36 -7.49 38.81
C SER A 109 -55.02 -8.94 39.12
N ASN A 110 -55.68 -9.44 40.17
CA ASN A 110 -55.81 -10.86 40.46
C ASN A 110 -56.64 -11.52 39.35
N ASN A 111 -56.21 -12.67 38.83
CA ASN A 111 -57.06 -13.85 38.92
C ASN A 111 -56.30 -15.16 38.72
N SER A 112 -56.54 -16.05 39.67
CA SER A 112 -56.19 -17.46 39.72
C SER A 112 -56.92 -18.27 38.66
N THR A 113 -56.24 -19.20 38.00
CA THR A 113 -56.81 -20.54 37.78
C THR A 113 -55.73 -21.59 37.58
N SER A 114 -55.78 -22.56 38.48
CA SER A 114 -55.05 -23.82 38.47
C SER A 114 -55.43 -24.70 37.28
N SER A 115 -54.44 -25.30 36.61
CA SER A 115 -54.55 -26.70 36.21
C SER A 115 -53.18 -27.34 35.98
N THR A 116 -52.92 -28.28 36.87
CA THR A 116 -52.09 -29.48 36.80
C THR A 116 -51.75 -29.95 35.38
N SER A 117 -50.48 -29.88 34.99
CA SER A 117 -49.93 -30.77 33.95
C SER A 117 -48.50 -31.16 34.28
N LYS A 118 -48.38 -32.33 34.93
CA LYS A 118 -47.15 -33.08 35.11
C LYS A 118 -46.82 -33.79 33.79
N ARG A 119 -45.97 -33.20 32.93
CA ARG A 119 -45.20 -33.98 31.95
C ARG A 119 -44.10 -33.13 31.31
N SER A 120 -42.91 -33.72 31.21
CA SER A 120 -41.77 -33.27 30.40
C SER A 120 -40.82 -32.23 31.03
N LEU A 121 -40.21 -32.63 32.17
CA LEU A 121 -38.96 -32.05 32.68
C LEU A 121 -37.77 -32.91 32.20
N LYS A 122 -37.39 -32.78 30.94
CA LYS A 122 -36.08 -33.20 30.38
C LYS A 122 -36.01 -32.69 28.94
N ASN A 123 -34.92 -32.07 28.52
CA ASN A 123 -34.65 -31.47 27.20
C ASN A 123 -34.95 -29.97 26.97
N LYS A 124 -34.72 -29.09 27.95
CA LYS A 124 -34.67 -27.64 27.70
C LYS A 124 -33.42 -26.90 28.23
N GLU A 125 -32.40 -27.59 28.74
CA GLU A 125 -31.17 -26.95 29.24
C GLU A 125 -30.01 -26.83 28.23
N ASP A 126 -30.09 -27.47 27.05
CA ASP A 126 -28.97 -27.42 26.07
C ASP A 126 -29.11 -26.36 24.97
N LYS A 127 -30.22 -25.61 24.90
CA LYS A 127 -30.42 -24.59 23.84
C LYS A 127 -30.03 -23.15 24.25
N THR A 128 -29.75 -22.90 25.52
CA THR A 128 -29.36 -21.56 26.03
C THR A 128 -27.86 -21.30 26.03
N LYS A 129 -27.01 -22.31 25.77
CA LYS A 129 -25.54 -22.13 25.66
C LYS A 129 -25.02 -21.77 24.26
N LYS A 130 -25.86 -21.82 23.21
CA LYS A 130 -25.44 -21.51 21.82
C LYS A 130 -25.55 -20.04 21.39
N LYS A 131 -26.11 -19.13 22.21
CA LYS A 131 -26.30 -17.71 21.86
C LYS A 131 -25.21 -16.73 22.34
N LYS A 132 -24.13 -17.20 22.99
CA LYS A 132 -23.07 -16.33 23.56
C LYS A 132 -21.70 -16.42 22.87
N LYS A 133 -21.66 -16.83 21.60
CA LYS A 133 -20.46 -16.78 20.75
C LYS A 133 -20.66 -15.96 19.46
N GLN A 134 -21.44 -14.88 19.52
CA GLN A 134 -21.09 -13.72 18.68
C GLN A 134 -19.88 -13.05 19.33
N SER A 135 -18.75 -13.77 19.27
CA SER A 135 -17.44 -13.25 19.61
C SER A 135 -17.20 -12.07 18.69
N SER A 136 -17.26 -10.87 19.26
CA SER A 136 -16.53 -9.65 18.89
C SER A 136 -15.75 -9.76 17.57
N ASP A 137 -16.47 -9.87 16.46
CA ASP A 137 -15.86 -9.79 15.16
C ASP A 137 -15.48 -8.32 15.04
N GLY A 138 -14.18 -8.07 14.95
CA GLY A 138 -13.65 -6.72 14.83
C GLY A 138 -14.29 -5.99 13.65
N PRO A 139 -14.09 -4.66 13.54
CA PRO A 139 -14.57 -3.92 12.38
C PRO A 139 -14.13 -4.60 11.08
N GLN A 140 -15.09 -5.16 10.34
CA GLN A 140 -14.83 -5.86 9.09
C GLN A 140 -14.41 -4.82 8.04
N LYS A 141 -13.38 -5.16 7.26
CA LYS A 141 -12.93 -4.31 6.16
C LYS A 141 -14.02 -4.31 5.08
N THR A 142 -14.42 -3.12 4.63
CA THR A 142 -15.36 -3.00 3.51
C THR A 142 -14.67 -3.37 2.20
N VAL A 143 -15.38 -4.03 1.27
CA VAL A 143 -14.93 -4.40 -0.08
C VAL A 143 -14.08 -3.33 -0.80
N PRO A 144 -14.41 -2.03 -0.79
CA PRO A 144 -13.56 -1.02 -1.46
C PRO A 144 -12.13 -0.96 -0.93
N HIS A 145 -11.88 -1.16 0.37
CA HIS A 145 -10.50 -1.22 0.88
C HIS A 145 -9.71 -2.36 0.24
N PHE A 146 -10.36 -3.51 0.03
CA PHE A 146 -9.74 -4.65 -0.60
C PHE A 146 -9.37 -4.37 -2.07
N LEU A 147 -10.23 -3.66 -2.81
CA LEU A 147 -9.92 -3.26 -4.19
C LEU A 147 -8.68 -2.36 -4.25
N PHE A 148 -8.60 -1.34 -3.38
CA PHE A 148 -7.42 -0.47 -3.31
C PHE A 148 -6.16 -1.23 -2.89
N ASP A 149 -6.28 -2.16 -1.95
CA ASP A 149 -5.17 -3.04 -1.54
C ASP A 149 -4.72 -3.92 -2.73
N ILE A 150 -5.63 -4.49 -3.51
CA ILE A 150 -5.30 -5.27 -4.72
C ILE A 150 -4.52 -4.43 -5.73
N VAL A 151 -5.01 -3.24 -6.09
CA VAL A 151 -4.32 -2.36 -7.06
C VAL A 151 -2.91 -2.04 -6.58
N ARG A 152 -2.77 -1.78 -5.29
CA ARG A 152 -1.48 -1.50 -4.66
C ARG A 152 -0.54 -2.71 -4.65
N TYR A 153 -1.05 -3.91 -4.33
CA TYR A 153 -0.27 -5.14 -4.42
C TYR A 153 0.15 -5.44 -5.85
N LEU A 154 -0.72 -5.18 -6.82
CA LEU A 154 -0.41 -5.34 -8.24
C LEU A 154 0.71 -4.37 -8.66
N ALA A 155 0.69 -3.13 -8.18
CA ALA A 155 1.75 -2.15 -8.43
C ALA A 155 3.10 -2.57 -7.82
N ILE A 156 3.10 -3.09 -6.58
CA ILE A 156 4.30 -3.64 -5.93
C ILE A 156 4.83 -4.84 -6.71
N PHE A 157 3.93 -5.74 -7.11
CA PHE A 157 4.28 -6.93 -7.87
C PHE A 157 4.88 -6.57 -9.22
N ALA A 158 4.25 -5.66 -9.98
CA ALA A 158 4.77 -5.18 -11.27
C ALA A 158 6.15 -4.52 -11.13
N SER A 159 6.31 -3.65 -10.12
CA SER A 159 7.60 -2.99 -9.84
C SER A 159 8.67 -4.00 -9.44
N GLY A 160 8.31 -5.03 -8.66
CA GLY A 160 9.22 -6.11 -8.25
C GLY A 160 9.64 -7.00 -9.41
N ALA A 161 8.70 -7.38 -10.28
CA ALA A 161 8.99 -8.13 -11.49
C ALA A 161 9.91 -7.34 -12.43
N MET A 162 9.63 -6.04 -12.62
CA MET A 162 10.47 -5.17 -13.45
C MET A 162 11.88 -5.02 -12.86
N LEU A 163 11.99 -4.84 -11.55
CA LEU A 163 13.28 -4.78 -10.85
C LEU A 163 14.08 -6.07 -11.03
N PHE A 164 13.44 -7.24 -10.90
CA PHE A 164 14.09 -8.52 -11.11
C PHE A 164 14.59 -8.67 -12.56
N MET A 165 13.78 -8.27 -13.54
CA MET A 165 14.14 -8.31 -14.97
C MET A 165 15.26 -7.33 -15.34
N GLN A 166 15.47 -6.26 -14.57
CA GLN A 166 16.60 -5.34 -14.79
C GLN A 166 17.89 -5.85 -14.14
N ILE A 167 17.80 -6.55 -13.01
CA ILE A 167 18.96 -7.13 -12.31
C ILE A 167 19.50 -8.33 -13.08
N LEU A 168 18.64 -9.19 -13.63
CA LEU A 168 19.06 -10.44 -14.26
C LEU A 168 20.08 -10.20 -15.40
N PRO A 169 19.85 -9.29 -16.36
CA PRO A 169 20.85 -8.98 -17.39
C PRO A 169 22.15 -8.40 -16.83
N ILE A 170 22.12 -7.62 -15.74
CA ILE A 170 23.34 -7.09 -15.11
C ILE A 170 24.18 -8.21 -14.46
N VAL A 171 23.53 -9.25 -13.97
CA VAL A 171 24.19 -10.37 -13.30
C VAL A 171 24.66 -11.44 -14.29
N VAL A 172 23.92 -11.64 -15.39
CA VAL A 172 24.15 -12.72 -16.36
C VAL A 172 25.06 -12.30 -17.52
N LEU A 173 25.00 -11.05 -17.97
CA LEU A 173 25.87 -10.57 -19.04
C LEU A 173 27.21 -10.12 -18.46
N ASP A 174 28.30 -10.70 -18.97
CA ASP A 174 29.66 -10.28 -18.63
C ASP A 174 29.91 -8.83 -19.08
N LYS A 175 30.81 -8.15 -18.37
CA LYS A 175 30.99 -6.69 -18.43
C LYS A 175 31.47 -6.14 -19.78
N ASP A 176 31.93 -7.01 -20.68
CA ASP A 176 32.71 -6.60 -21.83
C ASP A 176 31.86 -6.27 -23.07
N GLU A 177 30.56 -6.62 -23.07
CA GLU A 177 29.68 -6.44 -24.25
C GLU A 177 28.60 -5.35 -24.09
N ILE A 178 28.37 -4.83 -22.88
CA ILE A 178 27.30 -3.86 -22.64
C ILE A 178 27.80 -2.42 -22.85
N THR A 179 27.15 -1.70 -23.77
CA THR A 179 27.33 -0.26 -23.91
C THR A 179 27.08 0.45 -22.58
N GLY A 180 28.04 1.23 -22.10
CA GLY A 180 27.96 1.88 -20.77
C GLY A 180 26.69 2.70 -20.55
N LEU A 181 26.14 3.33 -21.61
CA LEU A 181 24.86 4.03 -21.56
C LEU A 181 23.71 3.10 -21.13
N GLN A 182 23.60 1.92 -21.75
CA GLN A 182 22.56 0.94 -21.43
C GLN A 182 22.65 0.49 -19.97
N TYR A 183 23.88 0.29 -19.48
CA TYR A 183 24.12 -0.02 -18.07
C TYR A 183 23.58 1.09 -17.14
N PHE A 184 23.91 2.36 -17.40
CA PHE A 184 23.42 3.47 -16.59
C PHE A 184 21.89 3.55 -16.57
N VAL A 185 21.23 3.43 -17.73
CA VAL A 185 19.76 3.51 -17.77
C VAL A 185 19.13 2.35 -16.97
N ARG A 186 19.67 1.14 -17.03
CA ARG A 186 19.20 0.00 -16.21
C ARG A 186 19.37 0.27 -14.71
N VAL A 187 20.51 0.84 -14.29
CA VAL A 187 20.74 1.23 -12.89
C VAL A 187 19.72 2.28 -12.42
N TYR A 188 19.46 3.32 -13.23
CA TYR A 188 18.42 4.30 -12.91
C TYR A 188 17.05 3.64 -12.76
N LEU A 189 16.67 2.74 -13.67
CA LEU A 189 15.40 2.01 -13.58
C LEU A 189 15.31 1.14 -12.33
N ILE A 190 16.40 0.49 -11.91
CA ILE A 190 16.43 -0.27 -10.64
C ILE A 190 16.16 0.66 -9.46
N ILE A 191 16.83 1.83 -9.42
CA ILE A 191 16.62 2.82 -8.35
C ILE A 191 15.17 3.32 -8.35
N PHE A 192 14.59 3.62 -9.51
CA PHE A 192 13.20 4.06 -9.62
C PHE A 192 12.21 2.95 -9.23
N CYS A 193 12.43 1.70 -9.65
CA CYS A 193 11.57 0.57 -9.27
C CYS A 193 11.64 0.29 -7.76
N ALA A 194 12.83 0.32 -7.17
CA ALA A 194 13.00 0.20 -5.72
C ALA A 194 12.29 1.35 -4.98
N SER A 195 12.42 2.58 -5.49
CA SER A 195 11.73 3.75 -4.95
C SER A 195 10.20 3.57 -5.00
N PHE A 196 9.65 2.99 -6.07
CA PHE A 196 8.23 2.69 -6.16
C PHE A 196 7.77 1.61 -5.19
N ILE A 197 8.55 0.55 -5.00
CA ILE A 197 8.23 -0.47 -3.99
C ILE A 197 8.20 0.16 -2.59
N LEU A 198 9.13 1.07 -2.30
CA LEU A 198 9.14 1.83 -1.04
C LEU A 198 7.95 2.79 -0.92
N LEU A 199 7.60 3.48 -2.00
CA LEU A 199 6.45 4.38 -2.06
C LEU A 199 5.13 3.63 -1.90
N GLU A 200 5.03 2.42 -2.45
CA GLU A 200 3.85 1.58 -2.35
C GLU A 200 3.82 0.75 -1.09
N SER A 201 4.92 0.50 -0.39
CA SER A 201 4.88 -0.24 0.88
C SER A 201 4.31 0.58 2.05
N ARG A 202 4.06 1.89 1.88
CA ARG A 202 3.59 2.83 2.94
C ARG A 202 4.33 2.60 4.27
N ILE A 203 5.64 2.42 4.21
CA ILE A 203 6.45 2.35 5.42
C ILE A 203 6.27 3.68 6.17
N PRO A 204 5.86 3.67 7.45
CA PRO A 204 5.51 4.89 8.19
C PRO A 204 6.66 5.91 8.24
N LEU A 205 7.91 5.46 8.08
CA LEU A 205 9.12 6.29 8.05
C LEU A 205 9.24 7.18 6.80
N LEU A 206 8.67 6.77 5.65
CA LEU A 206 8.80 7.49 4.37
C LEU A 206 7.54 8.26 3.96
N ARG A 207 6.57 8.40 4.86
CA ARG A 207 5.29 9.06 4.58
C ARG A 207 5.46 10.58 4.50
N ARG A 208 6.03 11.07 3.39
CA ARG A 208 6.07 12.51 3.05
C ARG A 208 4.79 12.92 2.31
N PRO A 209 4.24 14.13 2.58
CA PRO A 209 2.99 14.62 2.00
C PRO A 209 3.06 14.87 0.48
N ALA A 210 4.26 14.96 -0.11
CA ALA A 210 4.42 15.16 -1.55
C ALA A 210 3.96 13.95 -2.40
N HIS A 211 3.83 12.76 -1.79
CA HIS A 211 3.44 11.53 -2.49
C HIS A 211 1.92 11.30 -2.51
N ASP A 212 1.14 12.27 -2.05
CA ASP A 212 -0.31 12.19 -2.04
C ASP A 212 -0.92 12.49 -3.42
N ASN A 213 -0.13 12.84 -4.44
CA ASN A 213 -0.65 13.08 -5.79
C ASN A 213 -0.77 11.77 -6.60
N TRP A 214 -1.96 11.18 -6.63
CA TRP A 214 -2.22 9.92 -7.34
C TRP A 214 -2.03 10.04 -8.85
N ILE A 215 -2.35 11.20 -9.42
CA ILE A 215 -2.16 11.49 -10.85
C ILE A 215 -0.67 11.48 -11.20
N LEU A 216 0.15 12.22 -10.45
CA LEU A 216 1.60 12.22 -10.69
C LEU A 216 2.19 10.82 -10.53
N ARG A 217 1.73 10.06 -9.53
CA ARG A 217 2.16 8.67 -9.35
C ARG A 217 1.81 7.82 -10.56
N GLY A 218 0.56 7.86 -11.03
CA GLY A 218 0.13 7.13 -12.24
C GLY A 218 0.94 7.52 -13.47
N PHE A 219 1.18 8.82 -13.68
CA PHE A 219 2.04 9.33 -14.74
C PHE A 219 3.45 8.76 -14.68
N MET A 220 4.08 8.74 -13.50
CA MET A 220 5.43 8.20 -13.34
C MET A 220 5.50 6.69 -13.61
N TYR A 221 4.46 5.93 -13.25
CA TYR A 221 4.33 4.50 -13.59
C TYR A 221 4.25 4.28 -15.10
N THR A 222 3.38 5.04 -15.78
CA THR A 222 3.25 4.96 -17.24
C THR A 222 4.53 5.38 -17.95
N PHE A 223 5.17 6.46 -17.49
CA PHE A 223 6.43 6.96 -18.06
C PHE A 223 7.55 5.91 -17.97
N ILE A 224 7.72 5.27 -16.82
CA ILE A 224 8.72 4.21 -16.64
C ILE A 224 8.37 2.96 -17.45
N GLY A 225 7.08 2.61 -17.56
CA GLY A 225 6.63 1.56 -18.45
C GLY A 225 7.01 1.81 -19.91
N ILE A 226 6.80 3.04 -20.40
CA ILE A 226 7.17 3.47 -21.76
C ILE A 226 8.69 3.41 -21.95
N ILE A 227 9.48 3.92 -21.01
CA ILE A 227 10.95 3.82 -21.07
C ILE A 227 11.37 2.34 -21.16
N GLY A 228 10.73 1.46 -20.39
CA GLY A 228 10.99 0.02 -20.46
C GLY A 228 10.68 -0.58 -21.84
N MET A 229 9.63 -0.11 -22.52
CA MET A 229 9.31 -0.54 -23.88
C MET A 229 10.36 -0.07 -24.90
N GLU A 230 10.79 1.19 -24.81
CA GLU A 230 11.85 1.72 -25.69
C GLU A 230 13.16 0.95 -25.52
N GLN A 231 13.50 0.55 -24.29
CA GLN A 231 14.66 -0.30 -24.03
C GLN A 231 14.54 -1.71 -24.63
N ASP A 232 13.36 -2.33 -24.54
CA ASP A 232 13.14 -3.67 -25.13
C ASP A 232 13.27 -3.62 -26.66
N VAL A 233 12.79 -2.55 -27.30
CA VAL A 233 12.98 -2.33 -28.73
C VAL A 233 14.45 -2.12 -29.07
N ALA A 234 15.17 -1.29 -28.31
CA ALA A 234 16.59 -1.04 -28.54
C ALA A 234 17.44 -2.32 -28.44
N ILE A 235 17.16 -3.17 -27.45
CA ILE A 235 17.85 -4.47 -27.28
C ILE A 235 17.60 -5.38 -28.48
N LYS A 236 16.36 -5.46 -28.96
CA LYS A 236 16.02 -6.28 -30.13
C LYS A 236 16.72 -5.81 -31.40
N VAL A 237 16.82 -4.50 -31.59
CA VAL A 237 17.52 -3.93 -32.75
C VAL A 237 19.02 -4.20 -32.67
N GLU A 238 19.61 -4.07 -31.48
CA GLU A 238 21.03 -4.37 -31.24
C GLU A 238 21.36 -5.86 -31.45
N ASP A 239 20.47 -6.75 -31.00
CA ASP A 239 20.62 -8.20 -31.19
C ASP A 239 20.56 -8.60 -32.68
N ILE A 240 19.68 -7.96 -33.46
CA ILE A 240 19.61 -8.15 -34.92
C ILE A 240 20.87 -7.58 -35.60
N ALA A 241 21.32 -6.40 -35.19
CA ALA A 241 22.47 -5.72 -35.79
C ALA A 241 23.80 -6.41 -35.50
N SER A 242 23.94 -7.05 -34.33
CA SER A 242 25.16 -7.78 -33.96
C SER A 242 25.38 -9.04 -34.79
N GLY A 243 24.35 -9.50 -35.53
CA GLY A 243 24.45 -10.71 -36.36
C GLY A 243 24.68 -11.99 -35.54
N THR A 244 24.59 -11.91 -34.21
CA THR A 244 24.81 -13.01 -33.27
C THR A 244 23.62 -13.97 -33.20
N ALA A 245 22.64 -13.82 -34.12
CA ALA A 245 21.64 -14.82 -34.43
C ALA A 245 22.33 -16.07 -35.00
N ASN A 246 23.00 -16.81 -34.11
CA ASN A 246 23.55 -18.11 -34.38
C ASN A 246 22.44 -18.95 -35.00
N ILE A 247 22.74 -19.54 -36.15
CA ILE A 247 21.87 -20.36 -36.99
C ILE A 247 21.19 -21.53 -36.24
N LEU A 248 21.61 -21.82 -35.00
CA LEU A 248 21.03 -22.86 -34.14
C LEU A 248 19.72 -22.45 -33.44
N GLY A 249 19.24 -21.23 -33.66
CA GLY A 249 17.92 -20.80 -33.21
C GLY A 249 17.97 -19.91 -31.97
N PRO A 250 16.96 -19.05 -31.78
CA PRO A 250 16.90 -18.13 -30.66
C PRO A 250 16.90 -18.91 -29.35
N ASP A 251 17.86 -18.58 -28.47
CA ASP A 251 17.97 -19.21 -27.16
C ASP A 251 16.65 -18.99 -26.40
N TYR A 252 16.02 -20.07 -25.93
CA TYR A 252 14.70 -20.02 -25.29
C TYR A 252 14.69 -19.05 -24.11
N GLY A 253 15.84 -18.86 -23.46
CA GLY A 253 16.04 -17.88 -22.40
C GLY A 253 15.82 -16.44 -22.85
N THR A 254 16.36 -16.04 -24.00
CA THR A 254 16.24 -14.67 -24.53
C THR A 254 14.81 -14.35 -24.96
N LEU A 255 14.14 -15.31 -25.62
CA LEU A 255 12.72 -15.16 -25.97
C LEU A 255 11.84 -15.03 -24.73
N PHE A 256 12.08 -15.85 -23.71
CA PHE A 256 11.35 -15.79 -22.45
C PHE A 256 11.61 -14.48 -21.70
N ALA A 257 12.85 -14.00 -21.67
CA ALA A 257 13.21 -12.74 -21.06
C ALA A 257 12.52 -11.55 -21.75
N SER A 258 12.56 -11.48 -23.09
CA SER A 258 11.88 -10.42 -23.82
C SER A 258 10.37 -10.47 -23.66
N LEU A 259 9.75 -11.66 -23.73
CA LEU A 259 8.31 -11.81 -23.47
C LEU A 259 7.95 -11.35 -22.05
N SER A 260 8.77 -11.69 -21.06
CA SER A 260 8.55 -11.30 -19.67
C SER A 260 8.67 -9.79 -19.46
N ILE A 261 9.65 -9.14 -20.13
CA ILE A 261 9.81 -7.68 -20.12
C ILE A 261 8.59 -7.03 -20.77
N ALA A 262 8.13 -7.53 -21.92
CA ALA A 262 6.95 -7.04 -22.61
C ALA A 262 5.69 -7.15 -21.73
N ILE A 263 5.43 -8.31 -21.14
CA ILE A 263 4.28 -8.51 -20.24
C ILE A 263 4.36 -7.54 -19.05
N THR A 264 5.54 -7.42 -18.43
CA THR A 264 5.72 -6.57 -17.25
C THR A 264 5.54 -5.09 -17.56
N THR A 265 6.05 -4.61 -18.70
CA THR A 265 5.89 -3.22 -19.14
C THR A 265 4.43 -2.89 -19.42
N TRP A 266 3.67 -3.77 -20.09
CA TRP A 266 2.23 -3.60 -20.29
C TRP A 266 1.45 -3.56 -18.97
N ILE A 267 1.80 -4.42 -18.00
CA ILE A 267 1.18 -4.38 -16.67
C ILE A 267 1.51 -3.05 -15.97
N MET A 268 2.77 -2.58 -16.03
CA MET A 268 3.20 -1.32 -15.43
C MET A 268 2.44 -0.11 -16.02
N VAL A 269 2.30 -0.06 -17.35
CA VAL A 269 1.51 0.95 -18.05
C VAL A 269 0.04 0.88 -17.64
N GLY A 270 -0.54 -0.32 -17.61
CA GLY A 270 -1.93 -0.54 -17.20
C GLY A 270 -2.20 -0.09 -15.76
N VAL A 271 -1.29 -0.40 -14.84
CA VAL A 271 -1.34 0.08 -13.44
C VAL A 271 -1.24 1.61 -13.40
N GLY A 272 -0.34 2.22 -14.19
CA GLY A 272 -0.22 3.68 -14.28
C GLY A 272 -1.50 4.36 -14.77
N VAL A 273 -2.12 3.83 -15.82
CA VAL A 273 -3.43 4.31 -16.34
C VAL A 273 -4.53 4.13 -15.29
N LEU A 274 -4.55 2.98 -14.60
CA LEU A 274 -5.51 2.75 -13.53
C LEU A 274 -5.36 3.76 -12.39
N TYR A 275 -4.12 4.09 -12.00
CA TYR A 275 -3.84 5.15 -11.02
C TYR A 275 -4.27 6.54 -11.50
N MET A 276 -4.08 6.86 -12.78
CA MET A 276 -4.57 8.10 -13.38
C MET A 276 -6.10 8.19 -13.33
N ILE A 277 -6.81 7.10 -13.64
CA ILE A 277 -8.28 7.02 -13.54
C ILE A 277 -8.72 7.19 -12.07
N LEU A 278 -8.08 6.49 -11.15
CA LEU A 278 -8.36 6.63 -9.71
C LEU A 278 -8.14 8.06 -9.20
N GLY A 279 -7.06 8.70 -9.66
CA GLY A 279 -6.74 10.10 -9.35
C GLY A 279 -7.75 11.09 -9.93
N THR A 280 -8.09 10.95 -11.22
CA THR A 280 -9.04 11.84 -11.92
C THR A 280 -10.47 11.70 -11.40
N MET A 281 -10.91 10.49 -11.03
CA MET A 281 -12.20 10.26 -10.37
C MET A 281 -12.28 10.82 -8.94
N CYS A 282 -11.23 11.47 -8.44
CA CYS A 282 -11.13 12.01 -7.08
C CYS A 282 -11.37 10.94 -5.99
N LEU A 283 -11.14 9.66 -6.32
CA LEU A 283 -11.34 8.54 -5.39
C LEU A 283 -10.38 8.61 -4.20
N GLN A 284 -9.29 9.36 -4.31
CA GLN A 284 -8.41 9.71 -3.21
C GLN A 284 -9.16 10.32 -2.03
N LYS A 285 -9.95 11.37 -2.26
CA LYS A 285 -10.69 12.07 -1.19
C LYS A 285 -11.73 11.15 -0.54
N TRP A 286 -12.30 10.25 -1.33
CA TRP A 286 -13.23 9.24 -0.86
C TRP A 286 -12.53 8.17 -0.01
N TYR A 287 -11.38 7.66 -0.47
CA TYR A 287 -10.56 6.70 0.25
C TYR A 287 -10.03 7.27 1.58
N GLU A 288 -9.56 8.51 1.60
CA GLU A 288 -9.10 9.18 2.82
C GLU A 288 -10.21 9.28 3.87
N ARG A 289 -11.45 9.57 3.43
CA ARG A 289 -12.61 9.58 4.31
C ARG A 289 -12.92 8.19 4.85
N LEU A 290 -12.91 7.17 3.98
CA LEU A 290 -13.17 5.78 4.34
C LEU A 290 -12.13 5.25 5.33
N GLU A 291 -10.84 5.52 5.08
CA GLU A 291 -9.74 5.14 5.96
C GLU A 291 -9.84 5.83 7.31
N LYS A 292 -10.20 7.12 7.34
CA LYS A 292 -10.41 7.85 8.60
C LYS A 292 -11.55 7.22 9.42
N GLU A 293 -12.69 6.93 8.79
CA GLU A 293 -13.80 6.25 9.45
C GLU A 293 -13.42 4.86 9.97
N TYR A 294 -12.61 4.12 9.21
CA TYR A 294 -12.11 2.81 9.63
C TYR A 294 -11.16 2.93 10.82
N GLN A 295 -10.19 3.84 10.78
CA GLN A 295 -9.26 4.11 11.88
C GLN A 295 -9.99 4.56 13.15
N ASP A 296 -11.01 5.41 13.03
CA ASP A 296 -11.83 5.85 14.14
C ASP A 296 -12.59 4.66 14.75
N LYS A 297 -13.23 3.83 13.93
CA LYS A 297 -13.92 2.60 14.38
C LYS A 297 -12.97 1.60 15.04
N VAL A 298 -11.77 1.41 14.48
CA VAL A 298 -10.73 0.54 15.06
C VAL A 298 -10.24 1.10 16.40
N GLY A 299 -10.04 2.41 16.50
CA GLY A 299 -9.65 3.09 17.73
C GLY A 299 -10.70 2.94 18.82
N GLU A 300 -11.97 3.16 18.49
CA GLU A 300 -13.09 2.95 19.41
C GLU A 300 -13.22 1.49 19.88
N TRP A 301 -13.10 0.54 18.95
CA TRP A 301 -13.15 -0.88 19.27
C TRP A 301 -12.01 -1.29 20.21
N LYS A 302 -10.77 -0.81 19.95
CA LYS A 302 -9.63 -1.04 20.85
C LYS A 302 -9.89 -0.47 22.25
N ARG A 303 -10.45 0.74 22.36
CA ARG A 303 -10.80 1.36 23.66
C ARG A 303 -11.91 0.59 24.38
N LYS A 304 -12.95 0.13 23.67
CA LYS A 304 -14.01 -0.73 24.24
C LYS A 304 -13.45 -2.05 24.74
N LYS A 305 -12.66 -2.74 23.92
CA LYS A 305 -12.01 -4.01 24.28
C LYS A 305 -11.06 -3.88 25.46
N LYS A 306 -10.35 -2.74 25.58
CA LYS A 306 -9.52 -2.45 26.76
C LYS A 306 -10.36 -2.32 28.03
N ARG A 307 -11.45 -1.53 28.00
CA ARG A 307 -12.38 -1.37 29.14
C ARG A 307 -13.05 -2.68 29.53
N GLU A 308 -13.47 -3.50 28.56
CA GLU A 308 -14.04 -4.81 28.84
C GLU A 308 -13.04 -5.75 29.53
N LYS A 309 -11.78 -5.73 29.11
CA LYS A 309 -10.71 -6.48 29.78
C LYS A 309 -10.46 -5.99 31.21
N GLU A 310 -10.52 -4.68 31.45
CA GLU A 310 -10.37 -4.10 32.80
C GLU A 310 -11.54 -4.50 33.71
N ILE A 311 -12.79 -4.37 33.24
CA ILE A 311 -13.98 -4.83 33.98
C ILE A 311 -13.95 -6.34 34.24
N GLN A 312 -13.46 -7.12 33.28
CA GLN A 312 -13.34 -8.56 33.43
C GLN A 312 -12.29 -8.92 34.50
N LYS A 313 -11.14 -8.24 34.50
CA LYS A 313 -10.13 -8.39 35.56
C LYS A 313 -10.67 -8.01 36.93
N GLU A 314 -11.36 -6.88 37.04
CA GLU A 314 -11.98 -6.42 38.28
C GLU A 314 -13.00 -7.44 38.82
N LYS A 315 -13.81 -8.05 37.93
CA LYS A 315 -14.73 -9.14 38.31
C LYS A 315 -14.00 -10.39 38.77
N GLU A 316 -12.91 -10.77 38.11
CA GLU A 316 -12.10 -11.93 38.48
C GLU A 316 -11.41 -11.71 39.84
N GLU A 317 -10.89 -10.51 40.06
CA GLU A 317 -10.31 -10.08 41.34
C GLU A 317 -11.37 -10.07 42.46
N TYR A 318 -12.56 -9.53 42.19
CA TYR A 318 -13.68 -9.54 43.15
C TYR A 318 -14.14 -10.96 43.50
N VAL A 319 -14.29 -11.84 42.51
CA VAL A 319 -14.66 -13.25 42.74
C VAL A 319 -13.59 -13.98 43.53
N LYS A 320 -12.30 -13.69 43.26
CA LYS A 320 -11.18 -14.25 44.02
C LYS A 320 -11.21 -13.77 45.47
N TYR A 321 -11.40 -12.47 45.69
CA TYR A 321 -11.56 -11.88 47.03
C TYR A 321 -12.73 -12.52 47.81
N GLU A 322 -13.90 -12.67 47.19
CA GLU A 322 -15.06 -13.26 47.86
C GLU A 322 -14.84 -14.74 48.20
N LYS A 323 -14.09 -15.47 47.37
CA LYS A 323 -13.68 -16.85 47.64
C LYS A 323 -12.72 -16.92 48.83
N ASP A 324 -11.68 -16.10 48.86
CA ASP A 324 -10.70 -16.05 49.95
C ASP A 324 -11.36 -15.69 51.29
N ARG A 325 -12.34 -14.78 51.26
CA ARG A 325 -13.17 -14.41 52.41
C ARG A 325 -13.99 -15.59 52.95
N ARG A 326 -14.62 -16.38 52.08
CA ARG A 326 -15.40 -17.58 52.51
C ARG A 326 -14.53 -18.70 53.07
N GLU A 327 -13.26 -18.78 52.66
CA GLU A 327 -12.29 -19.77 53.15
C GLU A 327 -11.64 -19.38 54.48
N GLY A 328 -12.04 -18.26 55.11
CA GLY A 328 -11.43 -17.78 56.36
C GLY A 328 -10.03 -17.20 56.20
N ARG A 329 -9.57 -16.97 54.95
CA ARG A 329 -8.31 -16.28 54.64
C ARG A 329 -8.47 -14.77 54.45
N GLY A 330 -9.68 -14.25 54.62
CA GLY A 330 -10.04 -12.86 54.34
C GLY A 330 -9.60 -11.82 55.37
N GLU A 331 -9.24 -12.21 56.61
CA GLU A 331 -8.93 -11.25 57.69
C GLU A 331 -7.81 -10.27 57.33
N TRP A 332 -6.85 -10.66 56.48
CA TRP A 332 -5.75 -9.80 56.03
C TRP A 332 -6.18 -8.57 55.22
N TYR A 333 -7.39 -8.57 54.62
CA TYR A 333 -7.85 -7.44 53.81
C TYR A 333 -8.58 -6.36 54.62
N ASP A 334 -9.20 -6.73 55.75
CA ASP A 334 -9.97 -5.80 56.58
C ASP A 334 -9.04 -4.87 57.41
N ASP A 335 -7.82 -5.34 57.73
CA ASP A 335 -6.78 -4.55 58.41
C ASP A 335 -6.20 -3.42 57.54
N LEU A 336 -6.24 -3.55 56.20
CA LEU A 336 -5.74 -2.51 55.27
C LEU A 336 -6.70 -1.32 55.15
N GLU A 337 -7.99 -1.50 55.44
CA GLU A 337 -9.01 -0.45 55.29
C GLU A 337 -9.21 0.36 56.58
N THR A 338 -8.82 -0.20 57.73
CA THR A 338 -8.99 0.40 59.07
C THR A 338 -7.73 1.03 59.65
N GLY A 339 -6.54 0.81 59.07
CA GLY A 339 -5.26 1.37 59.52
C GLY A 339 -5.05 2.86 59.24
N LYS A 340 -6.09 3.70 59.39
CA LYS A 340 -6.03 5.15 59.15
C LYS A 340 -6.21 5.98 60.41
#